data_AF-A0A3M8DW17-F1
#
_entry.id   AF-A0A3M8DW17-F1
#
_cell.length_a   1.000
_cell.length_b   1.000
_cell.length_c   1.000
_cell.angle_alpha   90.00
_cell.angle_beta   90.00
_cell.angle_gamma   90.00
#
_symmetry.space_group_name_H-M   'P 1'
#
loop_
_entity.id
_entity.type
_entity.pdbx_description
1 polymer ?
#
loop_
_entity_poly.entity_id
_entity_poly.type
_entity_poly.pdbx_seq_one_letter_code
_entity_poly.pdbx_strand_id
1 'polypeptide(L)'
;MARKALIICLLFLLLIPVGATAAAPAPGFTDISRHWAKDYINSLAALGIYKGFGKEFRPDSPTTRGEALLLLNRAYQASYGVVAGPVTTNHLDAKHWAADEIRDFLGNLNGVFYTDMHSYSQFNPGENMLYYLWLASSGKKMKYVDFPSSNWYLTQAYLSQPLSREEASMILFHAMAPAIRNQLQATPLDVESRFTGFYKWKQPSNYLDTSSPFATALQGFPIYTPGEKYFYPEKTVTRAEFAVNLVRFYEASGKYRDIQLPVNKMNLLFSAATYAYRQQNSTEMDRYFGDEAKKSLSQAAAAMGEKVVPLHQYTGTLNVIESSTDQMIITGQYKDGKVGGYQVTYYCSVDPSKSNPYGWIIRGVNVAQK
;
A
#
# COMPACT_ATOMS: atom_id res chain seq x y z
N MET A 1 -22.99 27.46 65.36
CA MET A 1 -21.65 26.84 65.46
C MET A 1 -21.70 25.54 64.65
N ALA A 2 -21.44 25.54 63.34
CA ALA A 2 -20.14 25.51 62.66
C ALA A 2 -19.38 24.16 62.79
N ARG A 3 -19.37 23.38 61.68
CA ARG A 3 -18.34 22.47 61.11
C ARG A 3 -19.06 21.33 60.35
N LYS A 4 -19.48 21.49 59.08
CA LYS A 4 -18.72 21.44 57.81
C LYS A 4 -17.69 20.30 57.74
N ALA A 5 -18.06 19.21 57.06
CA ALA A 5 -17.16 18.37 56.26
C ALA A 5 -17.99 17.78 55.09
N LEU A 6 -18.08 18.55 54.00
CA LEU A 6 -18.69 18.15 52.74
C LEU A 6 -17.54 17.59 51.88
N ILE A 7 -17.52 16.28 51.62
CA ILE A 7 -16.60 15.66 50.67
C ILE A 7 -17.15 15.95 49.27
N ILE A 8 -16.63 17.02 48.66
CA ILE A 8 -16.86 17.33 47.25
C ILE A 8 -15.84 16.49 46.45
N CYS A 9 -16.29 15.39 45.86
CA CYS A 9 -15.55 14.70 44.79
C CYS A 9 -15.57 15.59 43.55
N LEU A 10 -14.59 16.49 43.45
CA LEU A 10 -14.31 17.29 42.26
C LEU A 10 -13.61 16.38 41.25
N LEU A 11 -14.38 15.86 40.30
CA LEU A 11 -13.90 15.23 39.07
C LEU A 11 -13.07 16.26 38.27
N PHE A 12 -11.75 16.28 38.52
CA PHE A 12 -10.79 16.89 37.61
C PHE A 12 -10.67 15.97 36.39
N LEU A 13 -11.45 16.32 35.36
CA LEU A 13 -11.36 15.75 34.02
C LEU A 13 -10.01 16.18 33.42
N LEU A 14 -8.99 15.33 33.55
CA LEU A 14 -7.73 15.46 32.82
C LEU A 14 -8.00 15.21 31.34
N LEU A 15 -8.29 16.29 30.61
CA LEU A 15 -8.16 16.37 29.16
C LEU A 15 -6.70 16.11 28.80
N ILE A 16 -6.35 14.85 28.51
CA ILE A 16 -5.09 14.52 27.84
C ILE A 16 -5.24 15.08 26.42
N PRO A 17 -4.40 16.03 25.99
CA PRO A 17 -4.41 16.43 24.59
C PRO A 17 -3.98 15.20 23.79
N VAL A 18 -4.87 14.71 22.94
CA VAL A 18 -4.52 13.77 21.87
C VAL A 18 -3.38 14.45 21.12
N GLY A 19 -2.16 13.93 21.31
CA GLY A 19 -0.97 14.42 20.65
C GLY A 19 -1.17 14.26 19.15
N ALA A 20 -1.63 15.31 18.48
CA ALA A 20 -1.35 15.47 17.08
C ALA A 20 0.17 15.40 16.97
N THR A 21 0.69 14.31 16.39
CA THR A 21 2.09 14.23 15.99
C THR A 21 2.33 15.41 15.07
N ALA A 22 2.90 16.48 15.62
CA ALA A 22 3.32 17.63 14.84
C ALA A 22 4.29 17.09 13.79
N ALA A 23 3.88 17.17 12.52
CA ALA A 23 4.72 16.78 11.40
C ALA A 23 6.09 17.46 11.58
N ALA A 24 7.17 16.68 11.53
CA ALA A 24 8.52 17.22 11.66
C ALA A 24 8.68 18.39 10.67
N PRO A 25 9.29 19.52 11.08
CA PRO A 25 9.49 20.64 10.19
C PRO A 25 10.22 20.15 8.94
N ALA A 26 9.68 20.47 7.76
CA ALA A 26 10.27 20.05 6.49
C ALA A 26 11.76 20.46 6.47
N PRO A 27 12.67 19.57 6.05
CA PRO A 27 14.08 19.91 5.94
C PRO A 27 14.25 21.14 5.06
N GLY A 28 14.87 22.20 5.59
CA GLY A 28 15.17 23.40 4.82
C GLY A 28 16.32 23.15 3.85
N PHE A 29 16.03 22.55 2.69
CA PHE A 29 17.04 22.30 1.66
C PHE A 29 17.55 23.62 1.07
N THR A 30 18.87 23.81 1.04
CA THR A 30 19.49 25.09 0.67
C THR A 30 19.45 25.37 -0.84
N ASP A 31 19.43 24.32 -1.64
CA ASP A 31 19.54 24.33 -3.10
C ASP A 31 18.18 24.43 -3.83
N ILE A 32 17.06 24.44 -3.11
CA ILE A 32 15.72 24.57 -3.70
C ILE A 32 15.06 25.92 -3.44
N SER A 33 15.75 26.86 -2.78
CA SER A 33 15.14 28.09 -2.26
C SER A 33 14.43 28.93 -3.32
N ARG A 34 14.92 28.90 -4.57
CA ARG A 34 14.34 29.52 -5.77
C ARG A 34 13.93 28.51 -6.86
N HIS A 35 13.90 27.22 -6.53
CA HIS A 35 13.62 26.16 -7.50
C HIS A 35 12.10 26.00 -7.70
N TRP A 36 11.66 25.81 -8.94
CA TRP A 36 10.23 25.72 -9.29
C TRP A 36 9.49 24.57 -8.58
N ALA A 37 10.20 23.48 -8.28
CA ALA A 37 9.64 22.33 -7.58
C ALA A 37 9.68 22.43 -6.03
N LYS A 38 10.10 23.57 -5.47
CA LYS A 38 10.32 23.74 -4.02
C LYS A 38 9.16 23.24 -3.16
N ASP A 39 7.93 23.61 -3.51
CA ASP A 39 6.76 23.30 -2.70
C ASP A 39 6.39 21.81 -2.77
N TYR A 40 6.52 21.19 -3.95
CA TYR A 40 6.36 19.74 -4.12
C TYR A 40 7.41 18.95 -3.33
N ILE A 41 8.66 19.42 -3.34
CA ILE A 41 9.76 18.80 -2.61
C ILE A 41 9.52 18.90 -1.10
N ASN A 42 9.15 20.08 -0.61
CA ASN A 42 8.88 20.31 0.79
C ASN A 42 7.67 19.51 1.29
N SER A 43 6.62 19.34 0.49
CA SER A 43 5.44 18.54 0.87
C SER A 43 5.77 17.05 1.00
N LEU A 44 6.52 16.48 0.05
CA LEU A 44 6.95 15.08 0.12
C LEU A 44 7.97 14.84 1.24
N ALA A 45 8.85 15.81 1.51
CA ALA A 45 9.79 15.72 2.63
C ALA A 45 9.07 15.79 3.99
N ALA A 46 8.01 16.61 4.10
CA ALA A 46 7.16 16.65 5.28
C ALA A 46 6.38 15.35 5.51
N LEU A 47 6.01 14.63 4.44
CA LEU A 47 5.42 13.29 4.49
C LEU A 47 6.45 12.16 4.72
N GLY A 48 7.74 12.50 4.79
CA GLY A 48 8.83 11.52 4.93
C GLY A 48 9.06 10.64 3.69
N ILE A 49 8.40 10.94 2.58
CA ILE A 49 8.53 10.21 1.31
C ILE A 49 9.93 10.48 0.74
N TYR A 50 10.31 11.76 0.64
CA TYR A 50 11.63 12.17 0.17
C TYR A 50 12.61 12.43 1.31
N LYS A 51 13.88 12.11 1.05
CA LYS A 51 15.03 12.48 1.89
C LYS A 51 16.09 13.14 1.01
N GLY A 52 16.69 14.22 1.51
CA GLY A 52 17.82 14.88 0.85
C GLY A 52 19.18 14.34 1.32
N PHE A 53 20.24 14.93 0.78
CA PHE A 53 21.63 14.62 1.10
C PHE A 53 22.17 15.70 2.05
N GLY A 54 21.97 15.50 3.35
CA GLY A 54 22.29 16.53 4.35
C GLY A 54 21.40 17.76 4.17
N LYS A 55 21.97 18.88 3.75
CA LYS A 55 21.24 20.15 3.51
C LYS A 55 20.80 20.35 2.05
N GLU A 56 21.12 19.44 1.15
CA GLU A 56 20.78 19.54 -0.28
C GLU A 56 19.68 18.56 -0.67
N PHE A 57 18.83 18.93 -1.62
CA PHE A 57 17.87 18.02 -2.24
C PHE A 57 18.38 17.45 -3.58
N ARG A 58 19.19 18.23 -4.29
CA ARG A 58 19.71 18.00 -5.65
C ARG A 58 18.59 17.90 -6.70
N PRO A 59 17.79 18.96 -6.89
CA PRO A 59 16.57 18.90 -7.71
C PRO A 59 16.83 18.51 -9.17
N ASP A 60 17.96 18.93 -9.73
CA ASP A 60 18.33 18.69 -11.13
C ASP A 60 19.10 17.37 -11.33
N SER A 61 19.42 16.64 -10.27
CA SER A 61 20.06 15.33 -10.40
C SER A 61 19.08 14.29 -10.93
N PRO A 62 19.55 13.29 -11.71
CA PRO A 62 18.72 12.18 -12.16
C PRO A 62 18.10 11.39 -10.99
N THR A 63 16.83 11.00 -11.14
CA THR A 63 16.21 9.98 -10.28
C THR A 63 16.65 8.60 -10.77
N THR A 64 17.13 7.74 -9.87
CA THR A 64 17.46 6.35 -10.24
C THR A 64 16.21 5.45 -10.24
N ARG A 65 16.23 4.33 -10.95
CA ARG A 65 15.10 3.37 -10.96
C ARG A 65 14.78 2.82 -9.58
N GLY A 66 15.80 2.43 -8.83
CA GLY A 66 15.66 1.96 -7.46
C GLY A 66 15.10 3.05 -6.55
N GLU A 67 15.57 4.28 -6.70
CA GLU A 67 15.00 5.44 -6.00
C GLU A 67 13.54 5.68 -6.36
N ALA A 68 13.16 5.55 -7.63
CA ALA A 68 11.77 5.75 -8.03
C ALA A 68 10.82 4.72 -7.41
N LEU A 69 11.20 3.44 -7.40
CA LEU A 69 10.39 2.35 -6.83
C LEU A 69 10.24 2.49 -5.30
N LEU A 70 11.31 2.83 -4.58
CA LEU A 70 11.21 3.02 -3.13
C LEU A 70 10.37 4.26 -2.78
N LEU A 71 10.45 5.33 -3.57
CA LEU A 71 9.63 6.52 -3.35
C LEU A 71 8.15 6.24 -3.61
N LEU A 72 7.84 5.37 -4.58
CA LEU A 72 6.48 4.89 -4.81
C LEU A 72 5.97 4.03 -3.65
N ASN A 73 6.80 3.16 -3.05
CA ASN A 73 6.43 2.44 -1.83
C ASN A 73 6.00 3.41 -0.74
N ARG A 74 6.82 4.43 -0.47
CA ARG A 74 6.59 5.40 0.59
C ARG A 74 5.31 6.21 0.33
N ALA A 75 5.05 6.57 -0.93
CA ALA A 75 3.79 7.20 -1.30
C ALA A 75 2.59 6.24 -1.14
N TYR A 76 2.74 4.97 -1.51
CA TYR A 76 1.71 3.93 -1.31
C TYR A 76 1.36 3.73 0.15
N GLN A 77 2.37 3.63 1.01
CA GLN A 77 2.17 3.49 2.45
C GLN A 77 1.55 4.75 3.06
N ALA A 78 1.92 5.93 2.57
CA ALA A 78 1.28 7.18 2.97
C ALA A 78 -0.20 7.26 2.57
N SER A 79 -0.60 6.64 1.45
CA SER A 79 -1.99 6.64 0.96
C SER A 79 -2.86 5.50 1.51
N TYR A 80 -2.30 4.30 1.65
CA TYR A 80 -3.08 3.07 1.89
C TYR A 80 -2.68 2.31 3.16
N GLY A 81 -1.60 2.73 3.83
CA GLY A 81 -0.96 1.94 4.88
C GLY A 81 -0.24 0.70 4.33
N VAL A 82 0.19 -0.17 5.25
CA VAL A 82 0.81 -1.46 4.90
C VAL A 82 -0.29 -2.50 4.76
N VAL A 83 -0.47 -3.02 3.55
CA VAL A 83 -1.65 -3.83 3.16
C VAL A 83 -1.27 -5.28 2.89
N ALA A 84 0.02 -5.56 2.68
CA ALA A 84 0.56 -6.92 2.63
C ALA A 84 2.03 -6.93 3.06
N GLY A 85 2.54 -8.12 3.36
CA GLY A 85 3.97 -8.34 3.64
C GLY A 85 4.85 -8.28 2.39
N PRO A 86 6.19 -8.25 2.57
CA PRO A 86 7.13 -8.21 1.47
C PRO A 86 6.97 -9.44 0.57
N VAL A 87 7.00 -9.21 -0.74
CA VAL A 87 7.00 -10.31 -1.71
C VAL A 87 8.36 -10.98 -1.68
N THR A 88 8.38 -12.30 -1.51
CA THR A 88 9.56 -13.11 -1.80
C THR A 88 9.65 -13.30 -3.31
N THR A 89 10.60 -12.61 -3.95
CA THR A 89 10.88 -12.74 -5.39
C THR A 89 12.36 -13.00 -5.62
N ASN A 90 12.66 -13.92 -6.54
CA ASN A 90 14.01 -14.21 -7.02
C ASN A 90 14.43 -13.32 -8.19
N HIS A 91 13.56 -12.41 -8.65
CA HIS A 91 13.79 -11.55 -9.81
C HIS A 91 14.34 -10.16 -9.45
N LEU A 92 14.64 -9.93 -8.17
CA LEU A 92 15.18 -8.68 -7.66
C LEU A 92 16.51 -8.91 -6.95
N ASP A 93 17.52 -8.13 -7.31
CA ASP A 93 18.83 -8.20 -6.66
C ASP A 93 18.78 -7.75 -5.21
N ALA A 94 18.93 -8.73 -4.31
CA ALA A 94 18.94 -8.50 -2.87
C ALA A 94 20.08 -7.60 -2.39
N LYS A 95 21.13 -7.40 -3.20
CA LYS A 95 22.26 -6.52 -2.85
C LYS A 95 21.96 -5.04 -3.11
N HIS A 96 20.94 -4.73 -3.93
CA HIS A 96 20.57 -3.35 -4.17
C HIS A 96 20.09 -2.70 -2.87
N TRP A 97 20.59 -1.51 -2.57
CA TRP A 97 20.31 -0.81 -1.30
C TRP A 97 18.82 -0.54 -1.04
N ALA A 98 18.00 -0.49 -2.10
CA ALA A 98 16.55 -0.32 -2.01
C ALA A 98 15.76 -1.64 -2.11
N ALA A 99 16.41 -2.81 -2.12
CA ALA A 99 15.74 -4.08 -2.43
C ALA A 99 14.58 -4.41 -1.48
N ASP A 100 14.74 -4.15 -0.18
CA ASP A 100 13.70 -4.42 0.81
C ASP A 100 12.48 -3.51 0.62
N GLU A 101 12.70 -2.19 0.46
CA GLU A 101 11.60 -1.26 0.18
C GLU A 101 10.90 -1.54 -1.16
N ILE A 102 11.62 -2.10 -2.13
CA ILE A 102 11.01 -2.56 -3.38
C ILE A 102 10.13 -3.78 -3.11
N ARG A 103 10.56 -4.78 -2.35
CA ARG A 103 9.72 -5.95 -2.00
C ARG A 103 8.48 -5.56 -1.21
N ASP A 104 8.61 -4.59 -0.32
CA ASP A 104 7.50 -3.98 0.39
C ASP A 104 6.54 -3.29 -0.57
N PHE A 105 7.07 -2.56 -1.56
CA PHE A 105 6.25 -1.93 -2.58
C PHE A 105 5.43 -2.97 -3.34
N LEU A 106 6.04 -4.06 -3.79
CA LEU A 106 5.33 -5.13 -4.50
C LEU A 106 4.21 -5.69 -3.63
N GLY A 107 4.51 -5.93 -2.34
CA GLY A 107 3.54 -6.37 -1.35
C GLY A 107 2.36 -5.41 -1.24
N ASN A 108 2.62 -4.15 -0.93
CA ASN A 108 1.59 -3.13 -0.74
C ASN A 108 0.80 -2.86 -2.01
N LEU A 109 1.47 -2.75 -3.16
CA LEU A 109 0.81 -2.58 -4.45
C LEU A 109 -0.16 -3.73 -4.70
N ASN A 110 0.29 -4.97 -4.50
CA ASN A 110 -0.56 -6.14 -4.63
C ASN A 110 -1.69 -6.13 -3.59
N GLY A 111 -1.39 -5.85 -2.32
CA GLY A 111 -2.36 -5.81 -1.23
C GLY A 111 -3.46 -4.76 -1.43
N VAL A 112 -3.10 -3.54 -1.83
CA VAL A 112 -4.04 -2.47 -2.17
C VAL A 112 -4.84 -2.85 -3.39
N PHE A 113 -4.17 -3.33 -4.44
CA PHE A 113 -4.84 -3.68 -5.67
C PHE A 113 -5.88 -4.79 -5.44
N TYR A 114 -5.53 -5.81 -4.64
CA TYR A 114 -6.43 -6.89 -4.25
C TYR A 114 -7.54 -6.41 -3.31
N THR A 115 -7.24 -5.52 -2.37
CA THR A 115 -8.23 -4.93 -1.45
C THR A 115 -9.24 -4.06 -2.19
N ASP A 116 -8.77 -3.23 -3.11
CA ASP A 116 -9.61 -2.34 -3.92
C ASP A 116 -10.44 -3.13 -4.95
N MET A 117 -9.94 -4.28 -5.41
CA MET A 117 -10.72 -5.26 -6.17
C MET A 117 -11.64 -6.14 -5.30
N HIS A 118 -11.50 -6.10 -3.98
CA HIS A 118 -12.07 -7.05 -3.03
C HIS A 118 -11.80 -8.52 -3.42
N SER A 119 -10.67 -8.77 -4.09
CA SER A 119 -10.38 -10.04 -4.74
C SER A 119 -8.87 -10.22 -4.94
N TYR A 120 -8.38 -11.42 -4.64
CA TYR A 120 -7.06 -11.87 -5.07
C TYR A 120 -7.06 -12.11 -6.58
N SER A 121 -6.06 -11.57 -7.29
CA SER A 121 -5.90 -11.73 -8.74
C SER A 121 -4.52 -12.31 -9.08
N GLN A 122 -4.46 -13.11 -10.16
CA GLN A 122 -3.19 -13.51 -10.80
C GLN A 122 -2.46 -12.31 -11.40
N PHE A 123 -3.21 -11.25 -11.70
CA PHE A 123 -2.62 -9.98 -12.07
C PHE A 123 -1.82 -9.43 -10.88
N ASN A 124 -0.50 -9.46 -11.03
CA ASN A 124 0.47 -9.01 -10.05
C ASN A 124 1.12 -7.73 -10.57
N PRO A 125 0.53 -6.54 -10.28
CA PRO A 125 1.06 -5.29 -10.80
C PRO A 125 2.48 -5.02 -10.31
N GLY A 126 2.87 -5.53 -9.14
CA GLY A 126 4.24 -5.45 -8.65
C GLY A 126 5.24 -6.23 -9.51
N GLU A 127 4.96 -7.50 -9.76
CA GLU A 127 5.88 -8.37 -10.52
C GLU A 127 5.95 -7.95 -12.00
N ASN A 128 4.82 -7.54 -12.58
CA ASN A 128 4.76 -7.01 -13.94
C ASN A 128 5.65 -5.78 -14.08
N MET A 129 5.58 -4.86 -13.12
CA MET A 129 6.43 -3.67 -13.11
C MET A 129 7.92 -4.02 -13.11
N LEU A 130 8.35 -4.97 -12.27
CA LEU A 130 9.74 -5.43 -12.26
C LEU A 130 10.14 -6.08 -13.58
N TYR A 131 9.26 -6.86 -14.18
CA TYR A 131 9.50 -7.50 -15.47
C TYR A 131 9.69 -6.48 -16.61
N TYR A 132 8.86 -5.44 -16.67
CA TYR A 132 9.02 -4.40 -17.69
C TYR A 132 10.28 -3.57 -17.47
N LEU A 133 10.69 -3.30 -16.22
CA LEU A 133 12.01 -2.73 -15.96
C LEU A 133 13.13 -3.66 -16.43
N TRP A 134 12.99 -4.97 -16.25
CA TRP A 134 13.98 -5.92 -16.76
C TRP A 134 14.03 -5.98 -18.29
N LEU A 135 12.88 -5.89 -18.99
CA LEU A 135 12.85 -5.79 -20.45
C LEU A 135 13.63 -4.56 -20.93
N ALA A 136 13.36 -3.41 -20.31
CA ALA A 136 14.10 -2.17 -20.57
C ALA A 136 15.61 -2.36 -20.32
N SER A 137 15.99 -3.07 -19.23
CA SER A 137 17.38 -3.37 -18.90
C SER A 137 18.12 -4.20 -19.96
N SER A 138 17.37 -4.94 -20.75
CA SER A 138 17.88 -5.78 -21.84
C SER A 138 17.80 -5.09 -23.20
N GLY A 139 17.53 -3.78 -23.25
CA GLY A 139 17.34 -3.02 -24.49
C GLY A 139 16.07 -3.40 -25.26
N LYS A 140 15.16 -4.15 -24.63
CA LYS A 140 13.88 -4.52 -25.24
C LYS A 140 12.85 -3.45 -24.92
N LYS A 141 11.87 -3.30 -25.81
CA LYS A 141 10.68 -2.49 -25.52
C LYS A 141 9.99 -3.06 -24.28
N MET A 142 9.39 -2.20 -23.45
CA MET A 142 8.49 -2.59 -22.36
C MET A 142 7.13 -3.07 -22.91
N LYS A 143 7.19 -3.98 -23.88
CA LYS A 143 6.08 -4.56 -24.62
C LYS A 143 6.15 -6.07 -24.45
N TYR A 144 5.07 -6.63 -23.97
CA TYR A 144 4.89 -8.06 -23.74
C TYR A 144 4.88 -8.85 -25.04
N VAL A 145 5.49 -10.05 -25.00
CA VAL A 145 5.21 -11.09 -25.99
C VAL A 145 4.82 -12.41 -25.30
N ASP A 146 5.55 -12.87 -24.27
CA ASP A 146 5.19 -14.00 -23.40
C ASP A 146 5.90 -13.87 -22.03
N PHE A 147 5.25 -14.14 -20.88
CA PHE A 147 5.86 -14.06 -19.53
C PHE A 147 6.75 -15.29 -19.35
N PRO A 148 8.08 -15.17 -19.35
CA PRO A 148 8.95 -16.34 -19.21
C PRO A 148 8.82 -16.91 -17.80
N SER A 149 8.66 -18.23 -17.70
CA SER A 149 8.41 -18.94 -16.44
C SER A 149 9.62 -19.05 -15.51
N SER A 150 10.82 -18.66 -15.96
CA SER A 150 12.03 -18.46 -15.13
C SER A 150 13.16 -17.89 -15.99
N ASN A 151 14.14 -17.22 -15.37
CA ASN A 151 15.38 -16.63 -15.95
C ASN A 151 15.37 -15.14 -16.31
N TRP A 152 14.71 -14.31 -15.51
CA TRP A 152 14.94 -12.86 -15.56
C TRP A 152 15.30 -12.31 -14.19
N TYR A 153 16.12 -11.27 -14.15
CA TYR A 153 16.69 -10.76 -12.92
C TYR A 153 17.05 -9.28 -13.06
N LEU A 154 16.45 -8.45 -12.22
CA LEU A 154 16.70 -7.02 -12.19
C LEU A 154 17.91 -6.73 -11.30
N THR A 155 19.02 -6.37 -11.94
CA THR A 155 20.33 -6.20 -11.27
C THR A 155 20.40 -4.91 -10.45
N GLN A 156 21.25 -4.91 -9.41
CA GLN A 156 21.62 -3.68 -8.70
C GLN A 156 22.14 -2.59 -9.65
N ALA A 157 22.92 -2.97 -10.66
CA ALA A 157 23.50 -2.02 -11.61
C ALA A 157 22.43 -1.26 -12.39
N TYR A 158 21.41 -1.97 -12.89
CA TYR A 158 20.32 -1.32 -13.63
C TYR A 158 19.43 -0.46 -12.72
N LEU A 159 19.16 -0.94 -11.51
CA LEU A 159 18.40 -0.18 -10.52
C LEU A 159 19.11 1.13 -10.11
N SER A 160 20.45 1.16 -10.17
CA SER A 160 21.25 2.35 -9.83
C SER A 160 21.37 3.36 -10.97
N GLN A 161 20.88 3.03 -12.18
CA GLN A 161 20.95 3.92 -13.33
C GLN A 161 19.75 4.90 -13.37
N PRO A 162 19.89 6.03 -14.11
CA PRO A 162 18.81 7.00 -14.31
C PRO A 162 17.53 6.41 -14.90
N LEU A 163 16.39 6.87 -14.40
CA LEU A 163 15.05 6.55 -14.86
C LEU A 163 14.69 7.40 -16.10
N SER A 164 14.24 6.77 -17.17
CA SER A 164 13.67 7.49 -18.32
C SER A 164 12.21 7.90 -18.06
N ARG A 165 11.69 8.88 -18.81
CA ARG A 165 10.27 9.26 -18.75
C ARG A 165 9.36 8.10 -19.12
N GLU A 166 9.76 7.26 -20.08
CA GLU A 166 8.97 6.08 -20.45
C GLU A 166 8.90 5.07 -19.31
N GLU A 167 10.03 4.78 -18.64
CA GLU A 167 10.06 3.90 -17.48
C GLU A 167 9.28 4.48 -16.30
N ALA A 168 9.38 5.80 -16.08
CA ALA A 168 8.60 6.50 -15.07
C ALA A 168 7.09 6.32 -15.32
N SER A 169 6.64 6.45 -16.57
CA SER A 169 5.25 6.22 -16.92
C SER A 169 4.82 4.77 -16.70
N MET A 170 5.72 3.82 -16.97
CA MET A 170 5.46 2.41 -16.77
C MET A 170 5.32 2.06 -15.28
N ILE A 171 6.23 2.51 -14.42
CA ILE A 171 6.13 2.23 -12.97
C ILE A 171 4.93 2.96 -12.34
N LEU A 172 4.63 4.19 -12.78
CA LEU A 172 3.47 4.95 -12.31
C LEU A 172 2.16 4.32 -12.81
N PHE A 173 2.14 3.73 -14.00
CA PHE A 173 0.99 2.96 -14.49
C PHE A 173 0.67 1.77 -13.58
N HIS A 174 1.70 1.04 -13.13
CA HIS A 174 1.49 -0.06 -12.18
C HIS A 174 1.11 0.46 -10.80
N ALA A 175 1.76 1.52 -10.32
CA ALA A 175 1.39 2.21 -9.09
C ALA A 175 -0.05 2.77 -9.14
N MET A 176 -0.55 3.16 -10.29
CA MET A 176 -1.92 3.65 -10.44
C MET A 176 -2.91 2.54 -10.78
N ALA A 177 -2.50 1.27 -10.75
CA ALA A 177 -3.34 0.16 -11.17
C ALA A 177 -4.73 0.14 -10.49
N PRO A 178 -4.90 0.44 -9.19
CA PRO A 178 -6.23 0.54 -8.58
C PRO A 178 -7.13 1.60 -9.25
N ALA A 179 -6.59 2.81 -9.45
CA ALA A 179 -7.30 3.92 -10.05
C ALA A 179 -7.54 3.73 -11.56
N ILE A 180 -6.54 3.23 -12.29
CA ILE A 180 -6.64 2.88 -13.71
C ILE A 180 -7.68 1.79 -13.91
N ARG A 181 -7.71 0.77 -13.05
CA ARG A 181 -8.75 -0.26 -13.09
C ARG A 181 -10.13 0.36 -12.92
N ASN A 182 -10.32 1.24 -11.93
CA ASN A 182 -11.58 1.97 -11.75
C ASN A 182 -11.97 2.77 -13.01
N GLN A 183 -11.02 3.47 -13.64
CA GLN A 183 -11.25 4.20 -14.90
C GLN A 183 -11.63 3.27 -16.06
N LEU A 184 -10.94 2.13 -16.19
CA LEU A 184 -11.22 1.10 -17.19
C LEU A 184 -12.50 0.31 -16.90
N GLN A 185 -13.10 0.54 -15.72
CA GLN A 185 -14.17 -0.26 -15.15
C GLN A 185 -13.82 -1.76 -15.17
N ALA A 186 -12.55 -2.09 -14.94
CA ALA A 186 -12.10 -3.48 -14.95
C ALA A 186 -12.60 -4.19 -13.69
N THR A 187 -13.09 -5.40 -13.89
CA THR A 187 -13.55 -6.30 -12.85
C THR A 187 -12.44 -7.26 -12.46
N PRO A 188 -12.55 -7.99 -11.33
CA PRO A 188 -11.61 -9.05 -11.00
C PRO A 188 -11.35 -10.10 -12.08
N LEU A 189 -12.30 -10.33 -12.99
CA LEU A 189 -12.22 -11.36 -14.03
C LEU A 189 -11.49 -10.90 -15.30
N ASP A 190 -11.66 -9.63 -15.69
CA ASP A 190 -11.13 -9.13 -16.95
C ASP A 190 -9.92 -8.20 -16.80
N VAL A 191 -9.55 -7.85 -15.56
CA VAL A 191 -8.45 -6.93 -15.25
C VAL A 191 -7.16 -7.30 -15.96
N GLU A 192 -6.79 -8.58 -15.99
CA GLU A 192 -5.55 -9.02 -16.62
C GLU A 192 -5.58 -8.79 -18.14
N SER A 193 -6.69 -9.11 -18.80
CA SER A 193 -6.87 -8.90 -20.24
C SER A 193 -6.90 -7.41 -20.60
N ARG A 194 -7.53 -6.58 -19.75
CA ARG A 194 -7.57 -5.13 -19.93
C ARG A 194 -6.19 -4.51 -19.82
N PHE A 195 -5.42 -4.90 -18.80
CA PHE A 195 -4.04 -4.45 -18.63
C PHE A 195 -3.11 -5.03 -19.72
N THR A 196 -3.38 -6.23 -20.23
CA THR A 196 -2.63 -6.84 -21.35
C THR A 196 -2.71 -6.02 -22.63
N GLY A 197 -3.81 -5.28 -22.85
CA GLY A 197 -3.90 -4.32 -23.96
C GLY A 197 -2.78 -3.25 -23.91
N PHE A 198 -2.46 -2.76 -22.71
CA PHE A 198 -1.35 -1.84 -22.50
C PHE A 198 -0.02 -2.56 -22.72
N TYR A 199 0.14 -3.75 -22.15
CA TYR A 199 1.37 -4.52 -22.26
C TYR A 199 1.72 -4.96 -23.68
N LYS A 200 0.73 -5.30 -24.51
CA LYS A 200 0.94 -5.63 -25.94
C LYS A 200 1.04 -4.38 -26.82
N TRP A 201 1.02 -3.19 -26.22
CA TRP A 201 0.97 -1.90 -26.92
C TRP A 201 -0.12 -1.90 -27.99
N LYS A 202 -1.30 -2.41 -27.63
CA LYS A 202 -2.51 -2.36 -28.48
C LYS A 202 -3.32 -1.11 -28.22
N GLN A 203 -3.16 -0.52 -27.03
CA GLN A 203 -3.71 0.80 -26.74
C GLN A 203 -2.91 1.86 -27.51
N PRO A 204 -3.58 2.83 -28.15
CA PRO A 204 -2.89 3.90 -28.86
C PRO A 204 -2.13 4.77 -27.86
N SER A 205 -1.01 5.32 -28.32
CA SER A 205 -0.34 6.42 -27.63
C SER A 205 -0.94 7.74 -28.11
N ASN A 206 -1.25 8.63 -27.17
CA ASN A 206 -1.66 10.01 -27.44
C ASN A 206 -0.47 10.92 -27.76
N TYR A 207 0.75 10.39 -27.73
CA TYR A 207 1.99 11.12 -28.00
C TYR A 207 2.58 10.70 -29.35
N LEU A 208 3.17 11.65 -30.08
CA LEU A 208 3.68 11.39 -31.43
C LEU A 208 5.03 10.67 -31.47
N ASP A 209 5.77 10.69 -30.37
CA ASP A 209 7.17 10.25 -30.25
C ASP A 209 7.36 8.98 -29.42
N THR A 210 6.28 8.37 -28.95
CA THR A 210 6.31 7.03 -28.35
C THR A 210 5.08 6.23 -28.74
N SER A 211 5.26 4.93 -29.00
CA SER A 211 4.17 3.97 -29.13
C SER A 211 3.81 3.28 -27.81
N SER A 212 4.52 3.58 -26.72
CA SER A 212 4.23 3.07 -25.39
C SER A 212 2.93 3.67 -24.86
N PRO A 213 1.96 2.85 -24.41
CA PRO A 213 0.67 3.37 -23.96
C PRO A 213 0.65 3.77 -22.48
N PHE A 214 1.72 3.54 -21.71
CA PHE A 214 1.71 3.76 -20.26
C PHE A 214 1.50 5.23 -19.89
N ALA A 215 2.16 6.15 -20.59
CA ALA A 215 1.96 7.58 -20.38
C ALA A 215 0.53 8.02 -20.75
N THR A 216 -0.04 7.42 -21.79
CA THR A 216 -1.42 7.69 -22.23
C THR A 216 -2.44 7.20 -21.21
N ALA A 217 -2.21 6.03 -20.61
CA ALA A 217 -3.03 5.49 -19.54
C ALA A 217 -3.10 6.41 -18.31
N LEU A 218 -2.08 7.25 -18.11
CA LEU A 218 -1.96 8.16 -16.98
C LEU A 218 -2.57 9.55 -17.23
N GLN A 219 -3.02 9.86 -18.45
CA GLN A 219 -3.62 11.17 -18.77
C GLN A 219 -4.98 11.42 -18.12
N GLY A 220 -5.67 10.36 -17.67
CA GLY A 220 -6.90 10.46 -16.86
C GLY A 220 -6.64 10.93 -15.42
N PHE A 221 -5.38 11.08 -15.04
CA PHE A 221 -4.93 11.47 -13.72
C PHE A 221 -4.04 12.70 -13.82
N PRO A 222 -3.93 13.51 -12.76
CA PRO A 222 -3.09 14.70 -12.77
C PRO A 222 -1.58 14.42 -12.85
N ILE A 223 -1.13 13.23 -13.28
CA ILE A 223 0.28 12.80 -13.29
C ILE A 223 1.08 13.52 -14.38
N TYR A 224 0.58 13.53 -15.61
CA TYR A 224 1.20 14.22 -16.75
C TYR A 224 0.35 15.41 -17.18
N THR A 225 1.01 16.43 -17.75
CA THR A 225 0.33 17.64 -18.22
C THR A 225 -0.59 17.29 -19.40
N PRO A 226 -1.90 17.62 -19.34
CA PRO A 226 -2.79 17.43 -20.48
C PRO A 226 -2.36 18.27 -21.68
N GLY A 227 -2.51 17.74 -22.89
CA GLY A 227 -2.28 18.48 -24.15
C GLY A 227 -0.82 18.54 -24.64
N GLU A 228 0.12 17.86 -23.98
CA GLU A 228 1.49 17.68 -24.50
C GLU A 228 1.48 16.79 -25.76
N LYS A 229 1.96 17.32 -26.90
CA LYS A 229 2.06 16.59 -28.19
C LYS A 229 3.21 15.57 -28.23
N TYR A 230 4.26 15.82 -27.44
CA TYR A 230 5.48 15.02 -27.37
C TYR A 230 5.75 14.60 -25.92
N PHE A 231 6.07 13.33 -25.72
CA PHE A 231 6.30 12.74 -24.41
C PHE A 231 7.77 12.77 -23.97
N TYR A 232 8.70 12.72 -24.92
CA TYR A 232 10.14 12.56 -24.70
C TYR A 232 10.49 11.29 -23.91
N PRO A 233 10.26 10.08 -24.46
CA PRO A 233 10.39 8.81 -23.72
C PRO A 233 11.78 8.57 -23.12
N GLU A 234 12.85 8.96 -23.83
CA GLU A 234 14.24 8.79 -23.40
C GLU A 234 14.74 9.86 -22.44
N LYS A 235 13.94 10.90 -22.16
CA LYS A 235 14.35 11.98 -21.26
C LYS A 235 14.57 11.40 -19.87
N THR A 236 15.76 11.66 -19.31
CA THR A 236 16.05 11.36 -17.91
C THR A 236 15.15 12.21 -17.01
N VAL A 237 14.47 11.55 -16.07
CA VAL A 237 13.62 12.22 -15.09
C VAL A 237 14.48 12.75 -13.94
N THR A 238 14.43 14.05 -13.69
CA THR A 238 15.12 14.64 -12.53
C THR A 238 14.38 14.36 -11.23
N ARG A 239 15.06 14.51 -10.09
CA ARG A 239 14.44 14.36 -8.75
C ARG A 239 13.27 15.33 -8.56
N ALA A 240 13.41 16.57 -9.04
CA ALA A 240 12.33 17.54 -9.01
C ALA A 240 11.12 17.12 -9.86
N GLU A 241 11.34 16.59 -11.06
CA GLU A 241 10.26 16.11 -11.92
C GLU A 241 9.54 14.89 -11.31
N PHE A 242 10.29 13.96 -10.72
CA PHE A 242 9.68 12.81 -10.06
C PHE A 242 8.92 13.21 -8.79
N ALA A 243 9.39 14.23 -8.05
CA ALA A 243 8.65 14.80 -6.92
C ALA A 243 7.27 15.33 -7.34
N VAL A 244 7.17 16.00 -8.47
CA VAL A 244 5.87 16.46 -9.00
C VAL A 244 4.96 15.28 -9.32
N ASN A 245 5.48 14.25 -10.00
CA ASN A 245 4.71 13.04 -10.31
C ASN A 245 4.20 12.35 -9.03
N LEU A 246 5.01 12.30 -7.97
CA LEU A 246 4.61 11.68 -6.70
C LEU A 246 3.54 12.47 -5.96
N VAL A 247 3.60 13.80 -5.95
CA VAL A 247 2.51 14.61 -5.35
C VAL A 247 1.21 14.38 -6.10
N ARG A 248 1.27 14.38 -7.44
CA ARG A 248 0.09 14.12 -8.28
C ARG A 248 -0.44 12.69 -8.12
N PHE A 249 0.45 11.71 -7.96
CA PHE A 249 0.09 10.33 -7.63
C PHE A 249 -0.64 10.28 -6.29
N TYR A 250 -0.09 10.93 -5.27
CA TYR A 250 -0.70 11.02 -3.95
C TYR A 250 -2.07 11.69 -4.01
N GLU A 251 -2.24 12.79 -4.74
CA GLU A 251 -3.53 13.46 -4.95
C GLU A 251 -4.52 12.59 -5.74
N ALA A 252 -4.06 11.90 -6.78
CA ALA A 252 -4.88 11.00 -7.59
C ALA A 252 -5.35 9.77 -6.81
N SER A 253 -4.59 9.34 -5.79
CA SER A 253 -5.02 8.33 -4.84
C SER A 253 -6.13 8.82 -3.88
N GLY A 254 -6.49 10.11 -3.94
CA GLY A 254 -7.39 10.87 -3.06
C GLY A 254 -8.88 10.49 -3.02
N LYS A 255 -9.23 9.22 -3.20
CA LYS A 255 -10.53 8.66 -2.75
C LYS A 255 -10.33 7.37 -1.95
N TYR A 256 -9.83 7.52 -0.72
CA TYR A 256 -10.43 6.91 0.48
C TYR A 256 -10.66 7.95 1.59
N ARG A 257 -11.23 9.10 1.20
CA ARG A 257 -12.18 9.81 2.06
C ARG A 257 -13.59 9.27 1.72
N ASP A 258 -14.10 8.37 2.58
CA ASP A 258 -15.52 8.25 2.97
C ASP A 258 -16.40 6.98 2.72
N ILE A 259 -16.03 5.88 2.00
CA ILE A 259 -17.03 4.78 1.71
C ILE A 259 -16.64 3.30 2.00
N GLN A 260 -15.37 2.84 1.95
CA GLN A 260 -14.99 1.46 2.40
C GLN A 260 -14.53 1.36 3.87
N LEU A 261 -14.86 2.39 4.63
CA LEU A 261 -14.40 2.52 6.00
C LEU A 261 -14.83 1.39 6.97
N PRO A 262 -15.72 0.42 6.68
CA PRO A 262 -15.90 -0.70 7.62
C PRO A 262 -15.12 -1.94 7.20
N VAL A 263 -15.44 -2.64 6.11
CA VAL A 263 -14.87 -3.98 5.81
C VAL A 263 -13.43 -3.99 5.31
N ASN A 264 -12.92 -2.98 4.59
CA ASN A 264 -11.49 -2.92 4.24
C ASN A 264 -10.65 -2.41 5.40
N LYS A 265 -11.24 -1.55 6.23
CA LYS A 265 -10.81 -1.36 7.60
C LYS A 265 -10.87 -2.71 8.36
N MET A 266 -11.88 -3.57 8.19
CA MET A 266 -11.90 -4.89 8.83
C MET A 266 -10.88 -5.84 8.22
N ASN A 267 -10.58 -5.77 6.93
CA ASN A 267 -9.60 -6.62 6.26
C ASN A 267 -8.20 -6.28 6.72
N LEU A 268 -7.90 -4.99 6.81
CA LEU A 268 -6.71 -4.46 7.45
C LEU A 268 -6.72 -4.72 8.97
N LEU A 269 -7.89 -4.68 9.63
CA LEU A 269 -8.06 -5.05 11.05
C LEU A 269 -7.67 -6.49 11.26
N PHE A 270 -8.21 -7.41 10.46
CA PHE A 270 -7.99 -8.82 10.62
C PHE A 270 -6.58 -9.20 10.16
N SER A 271 -6.08 -8.61 9.07
CA SER A 271 -4.67 -8.68 8.64
C SER A 271 -3.72 -8.23 9.75
N ALA A 272 -3.99 -7.11 10.41
CA ALA A 272 -3.23 -6.62 11.55
C ALA A 272 -3.43 -7.49 12.81
N ALA A 273 -4.65 -7.95 13.05
CA ALA A 273 -5.01 -8.78 14.20
C ALA A 273 -4.36 -10.16 14.13
N THR A 274 -4.21 -10.72 12.94
CA THR A 274 -3.65 -12.04 12.77
C THR A 274 -2.16 -12.02 12.60
N TYR A 275 -1.61 -10.96 12.03
CA TYR A 275 -0.20 -10.70 12.18
C TYR A 275 0.14 -10.54 13.68
N ALA A 276 -0.60 -9.73 14.45
CA ALA A 276 -0.44 -9.58 15.91
C ALA A 276 -0.56 -10.90 16.67
N TYR A 277 -1.52 -11.73 16.26
CA TYR A 277 -1.73 -13.04 16.86
C TYR A 277 -0.63 -14.03 16.51
N ARG A 278 -0.25 -14.19 15.23
CA ARG A 278 0.83 -15.09 14.80
C ARG A 278 2.16 -14.76 15.44
N GLN A 279 2.40 -13.48 15.73
CA GLN A 279 3.58 -13.00 16.44
C GLN A 279 3.45 -13.06 17.98
N GLN A 280 2.31 -13.51 18.52
CA GLN A 280 1.96 -13.58 19.96
C GLN A 280 2.13 -12.25 20.73
N ASN A 281 1.79 -11.13 20.10
CA ASN A 281 1.98 -9.81 20.70
C ASN A 281 0.74 -9.37 21.50
N SER A 282 0.77 -9.50 22.84
CA SER A 282 -0.39 -9.27 23.72
C SER A 282 -0.96 -7.85 23.64
N THR A 283 -0.12 -6.83 23.44
CA THR A 283 -0.56 -5.44 23.33
C THR A 283 -1.23 -5.14 21.99
N GLU A 284 -0.71 -5.65 20.86
CA GLU A 284 -1.39 -5.52 19.56
C GLU A 284 -2.66 -6.37 19.53
N MET A 285 -2.65 -7.50 20.25
CA MET A 285 -3.86 -8.27 20.45
C MET A 285 -4.92 -7.48 21.24
N ASP A 286 -4.59 -6.76 22.31
CA ASP A 286 -5.56 -5.95 23.07
C ASP A 286 -6.24 -4.84 22.22
N ARG A 287 -5.61 -4.39 21.13
CA ARG A 287 -6.16 -3.36 20.21
C ARG A 287 -7.18 -3.89 19.22
N TYR A 288 -6.99 -5.13 18.81
CA TYR A 288 -7.83 -5.76 17.80
C TYR A 288 -8.82 -6.73 18.44
N PHE A 289 -8.52 -7.26 19.63
CA PHE A 289 -9.30 -8.25 20.38
C PHE A 289 -9.65 -7.77 21.80
N GLY A 290 -10.93 -7.87 22.20
CA GLY A 290 -11.35 -7.68 23.60
C GLY A 290 -10.98 -8.86 24.52
N ASP A 291 -11.15 -8.71 25.83
CA ASP A 291 -10.81 -9.75 26.84
C ASP A 291 -11.42 -11.12 26.53
N GLU A 292 -12.68 -11.13 26.08
CA GLU A 292 -13.37 -12.36 25.66
C GLU A 292 -12.75 -12.99 24.41
N ALA A 293 -12.47 -12.22 23.35
CA ALA A 293 -11.80 -12.73 22.16
C ALA A 293 -10.41 -13.33 22.45
N LYS A 294 -9.61 -12.70 23.32
CA LYS A 294 -8.29 -13.22 23.74
C LYS A 294 -8.42 -14.55 24.47
N LYS A 295 -9.47 -14.68 25.27
CA LYS A 295 -9.81 -15.92 25.96
C LYS A 295 -10.19 -17.01 24.95
N SER A 296 -11.02 -16.72 23.94
CA SER A 296 -11.41 -17.67 22.88
C SER A 296 -10.20 -18.15 22.06
N LEU A 297 -9.24 -17.26 21.78
CA LEU A 297 -8.01 -17.60 21.06
C LEU A 297 -7.09 -18.54 21.84
N SER A 298 -6.92 -18.32 23.16
CA SER A 298 -6.13 -19.23 24.00
C SER A 298 -6.74 -20.63 24.06
N GLN A 299 -8.08 -20.70 24.06
CA GLN A 299 -8.80 -21.97 24.07
C GLN A 299 -8.71 -22.71 22.73
N ALA A 300 -8.86 -22.01 21.61
CA ALA A 300 -8.70 -22.61 20.28
C ALA A 300 -7.28 -23.16 20.06
N ALA A 301 -6.24 -22.43 20.51
CA ALA A 301 -4.83 -22.88 20.44
C ALA A 301 -4.58 -24.15 21.27
N ALA A 302 -5.04 -24.18 22.52
CA ALA A 302 -4.93 -25.37 23.37
C ALA A 302 -5.64 -26.60 22.78
N ALA A 303 -6.80 -26.42 22.13
CA ALA A 303 -7.58 -27.51 21.53
C ALA A 303 -6.91 -28.12 20.28
N MET A 304 -6.12 -27.35 19.52
CA MET A 304 -5.35 -27.84 18.37
C MET A 304 -3.94 -28.35 18.73
N GLY A 305 -3.49 -28.18 19.98
CA GLY A 305 -2.13 -28.54 20.40
C GLY A 305 -1.04 -27.61 19.85
N GLU A 306 -1.43 -26.42 19.37
CA GLU A 306 -0.55 -25.44 18.73
C GLU A 306 -0.42 -24.19 19.60
N LYS A 307 0.69 -23.46 19.48
CA LYS A 307 0.87 -22.20 20.24
C LYS A 307 -0.04 -21.08 19.72
N VAL A 308 -0.38 -21.12 18.44
CA VAL A 308 -1.15 -20.11 17.72
C VAL A 308 -1.99 -20.81 16.65
N VAL A 309 -3.30 -20.55 16.62
CA VAL A 309 -4.15 -21.02 15.53
C VAL A 309 -4.06 -20.10 14.33
N PRO A 310 -4.26 -20.60 13.11
CA PRO A 310 -4.27 -19.71 11.97
C PRO A 310 -5.56 -18.85 12.07
N LEU A 311 -5.43 -17.53 11.89
CA LEU A 311 -6.54 -16.56 11.89
C LEU A 311 -6.67 -15.92 10.51
N HIS A 312 -6.73 -14.60 10.40
CA HIS A 312 -6.65 -13.86 9.16
C HIS A 312 -5.30 -13.82 8.49
N GLN A 313 -5.17 -14.61 7.47
CA GLN A 313 -4.09 -14.35 6.54
C GLN A 313 -4.53 -13.21 5.62
N TYR A 314 -3.60 -12.32 5.26
CA TYR A 314 -3.84 -11.32 4.22
C TYR A 314 -4.34 -11.97 2.91
N THR A 315 -4.23 -13.31 2.79
CA THR A 315 -4.75 -14.23 1.76
C THR A 315 -6.20 -14.70 1.90
N GLY A 316 -6.89 -14.51 3.02
CA GLY A 316 -8.23 -15.09 3.20
C GLY A 316 -9.37 -14.11 3.32
N THR A 317 -10.57 -14.67 3.30
CA THR A 317 -11.83 -13.94 3.12
C THR A 317 -12.42 -13.53 4.44
N LEU A 318 -13.30 -12.53 4.37
CA LEU A 318 -14.03 -11.96 5.48
C LEU A 318 -15.47 -11.73 5.04
N ASN A 319 -16.41 -12.32 5.79
CA ASN A 319 -17.83 -12.30 5.51
C ASN A 319 -18.56 -11.70 6.68
N VAL A 320 -19.08 -10.50 6.52
CA VAL A 320 -20.02 -9.93 7.49
C VAL A 320 -21.29 -10.81 7.52
N ILE A 321 -21.52 -11.54 8.61
CA ILE A 321 -22.70 -12.35 8.92
C ILE A 321 -23.86 -11.45 9.33
N GLU A 322 -23.60 -10.44 10.15
CA GLU A 322 -24.60 -9.57 10.74
C GLU A 322 -23.98 -8.18 10.91
N SER A 323 -24.75 -7.11 10.65
CA SER A 323 -24.23 -5.74 10.69
C SER A 323 -25.30 -4.75 11.14
N SER A 324 -24.99 -3.98 12.18
CA SER A 324 -25.71 -2.80 12.64
C SER A 324 -24.77 -1.60 12.69
N THR A 325 -25.25 -0.46 13.20
CA THR A 325 -24.46 0.76 13.44
C THR A 325 -23.29 0.57 14.41
N ASP A 326 -23.34 -0.46 15.26
CA ASP A 326 -22.52 -0.64 16.44
C ASP A 326 -22.05 -2.08 16.65
N GLN A 327 -22.56 -3.06 15.90
CA GLN A 327 -22.08 -4.44 15.88
C GLN A 327 -21.94 -5.02 14.48
N MET A 328 -20.99 -5.93 14.33
CA MET A 328 -20.68 -6.57 13.07
C MET A 328 -20.07 -7.94 13.32
N ILE A 329 -20.76 -9.01 12.96
CA ILE A 329 -20.19 -10.36 13.01
C ILE A 329 -19.59 -10.62 11.65
N ILE A 330 -18.35 -11.07 11.59
CA ILE A 330 -17.60 -11.30 10.36
C ILE A 330 -16.96 -12.67 10.44
N THR A 331 -17.33 -13.62 9.61
CA THR A 331 -16.59 -14.86 9.45
C THR A 331 -15.47 -14.69 8.45
N GLY A 332 -14.23 -14.82 8.90
CA GLY A 332 -13.13 -15.05 7.99
C GLY A 332 -12.88 -16.52 7.72
N GLN A 333 -12.69 -16.90 6.48
CA GLN A 333 -12.34 -18.26 6.09
C GLN A 333 -10.97 -18.21 5.43
N TYR A 334 -10.11 -19.14 5.79
CA TYR A 334 -8.72 -19.08 5.40
C TYR A 334 -8.19 -20.47 5.16
N LYS A 335 -6.95 -20.52 4.70
CA LYS A 335 -6.20 -21.74 4.52
C LYS A 335 -4.79 -21.55 4.98
N ASP A 336 -4.26 -22.58 5.60
CA ASP A 336 -2.90 -22.65 6.06
C ASP A 336 -2.29 -23.98 5.61
N GLY A 337 -1.02 -23.95 5.19
CA GLY A 337 -0.34 -25.11 4.61
C GLY A 337 -0.17 -26.28 5.57
N LYS A 338 -0.32 -26.07 6.88
CA LYS A 338 -0.25 -27.12 7.90
C LYS A 338 -1.62 -27.55 8.42
N VAL A 339 -2.53 -26.60 8.64
CA VAL A 339 -3.74 -26.81 9.47
C VAL A 339 -5.01 -27.05 8.66
N GLY A 340 -4.94 -27.00 7.32
CA GLY A 340 -6.06 -27.30 6.44
C GLY A 340 -7.04 -26.13 6.29
N GLY A 341 -8.27 -26.44 5.90
CA GLY A 341 -9.33 -25.44 5.74
C GLY A 341 -9.87 -25.03 7.10
N TYR A 342 -9.92 -23.73 7.35
CA TYR A 342 -10.42 -23.23 8.62
C TYR A 342 -11.27 -21.99 8.47
N GLN A 343 -12.30 -21.93 9.30
CA GLN A 343 -13.17 -20.80 9.51
C GLN A 343 -12.74 -20.09 10.79
N VAL A 344 -12.96 -18.78 10.84
CA VAL A 344 -12.75 -17.89 11.97
C VAL A 344 -13.95 -16.96 12.04
N THR A 345 -14.89 -17.14 12.95
CA THR A 345 -15.97 -16.17 13.18
C THR A 345 -15.48 -15.06 14.10
N TYR A 346 -15.38 -13.83 13.62
CA TYR A 346 -15.07 -12.60 14.34
C TYR A 346 -16.34 -11.84 14.72
N TYR A 347 -16.68 -11.81 15.99
CA TYR A 347 -17.77 -10.96 16.48
C TYR A 347 -17.18 -9.60 16.77
N CYS A 348 -17.67 -8.53 16.14
CA CYS A 348 -17.10 -7.19 16.26
C CYS A 348 -18.13 -6.19 16.77
N SER A 349 -17.67 -5.17 17.48
CA SER A 349 -18.49 -4.02 17.85
C SER A 349 -17.76 -2.74 17.51
N VAL A 350 -18.49 -1.65 17.25
CA VAL A 350 -17.91 -0.32 17.23
C VAL A 350 -17.12 -0.15 18.52
N ASP A 351 -15.92 0.38 18.37
CA ASP A 351 -15.10 0.67 19.50
C ASP A 351 -15.36 2.12 19.96
N PRO A 352 -16.09 2.33 21.08
CA PRO A 352 -16.37 3.68 21.57
C PRO A 352 -15.10 4.40 22.03
N SER A 353 -14.04 3.65 22.34
CA SER A 353 -12.73 4.19 22.68
C SER A 353 -11.83 4.49 21.47
N LYS A 354 -12.19 3.99 20.27
CA LYS A 354 -11.45 4.13 18.98
C LYS A 354 -9.98 3.67 19.02
N SER A 355 -9.70 2.55 19.68
CA SER A 355 -8.36 1.98 19.88
C SER A 355 -7.66 1.41 18.62
N ASN A 356 -8.35 1.28 17.46
CA ASN A 356 -7.77 0.85 16.18
C ASN A 356 -8.27 1.66 14.96
N PRO A 357 -7.49 1.74 13.86
CA PRO A 357 -7.76 2.59 12.70
C PRO A 357 -8.85 2.01 11.80
N TYR A 358 -9.64 1.08 12.33
CA TYR A 358 -10.70 0.34 11.67
C TYR A 358 -12.06 0.64 12.30
N GLY A 359 -12.08 1.14 13.55
CA GLY A 359 -13.30 1.60 14.24
C GLY A 359 -14.12 0.48 14.88
N TRP A 360 -13.56 -0.73 14.97
CA TRP A 360 -14.23 -1.93 15.43
C TRP A 360 -13.29 -2.79 16.28
N ILE A 361 -13.72 -3.29 17.44
CA ILE A 361 -12.99 -4.32 18.20
C ILE A 361 -13.58 -5.69 17.87
N ILE A 362 -12.72 -6.69 17.72
CA ILE A 362 -13.09 -8.10 17.71
C ILE A 362 -13.39 -8.52 19.15
N ARG A 363 -14.67 -8.65 19.49
CA ARG A 363 -15.16 -9.08 20.81
C ARG A 363 -15.15 -10.59 20.98
N GLY A 364 -15.17 -11.36 19.90
CA GLY A 364 -15.11 -12.83 19.96
C GLY A 364 -14.50 -13.43 18.70
N VAL A 365 -13.89 -14.61 18.85
CA VAL A 365 -13.31 -15.38 17.75
C VAL A 365 -13.69 -16.86 17.87
N ASN A 366 -14.16 -17.48 16.80
CA ASN A 366 -14.41 -18.92 16.75
C ASN A 366 -13.68 -19.55 15.57
N VAL A 367 -12.69 -20.42 15.82
CA VAL A 367 -11.95 -21.10 14.77
C VAL A 367 -12.47 -22.53 14.59
N ALA A 368 -12.95 -22.89 13.40
CA ALA A 368 -13.47 -24.23 13.09
C ALA A 368 -12.72 -24.85 11.90
N GLN A 369 -12.21 -26.07 12.06
CA GLN A 369 -11.64 -26.86 10.97
C GLN A 369 -12.77 -27.45 10.09
N LYS A 370 -12.54 -27.53 8.79
CA LYS A 370 -13.45 -28.14 7.81
C LYS A 370 -12.98 -29.51 7.36
#